data_AF-A0A923J7K5-F1
#
_entry.id   AF-A0A923J7K5-F1
#
_cell.length_a   1.000
_cell.length_b   1.000
_cell.length_c   1.000
_cell.angle_alpha   90.00
_cell.angle_beta   90.00
_cell.angle_gamma   90.00
#
_symmetry.space_group_name_H-M   'P 1'
#
loop_
_entity.id
_entity.type
_entity.pdbx_description
1 polymer ?
#
loop_
_entity_poly.entity_id
_entity_poly.type
_entity_poly.pdbx_seq_one_letter_code
_entity_poly.pdbx_strand_id
1 'polypeptide(L)'
;MFIDTDEHGEQVQWKGPMDKENHTLLPTQPPHNQIYQQSWPDYPLPANRHQPLDEPGRPAAHKEYQNAGAVMEGQFPDEDRRWRKLLDYYFNCIRDNDQHLEAILNELDNLQLTQNTIIVFTADHGELGGSHQMHGKGSSVYKEQIHVPMIIRHPAYPGNIRCNSLTNHLDLVPTLIGLTGRDRSLREKSGGQKRPGYEPITGAS
;
A
#
# COMPACT_ATOMS: atom_id res chain seq x y z
N MET A 1 0.44 2.56 9.12
CA MET A 1 -0.51 1.63 9.78
C MET A 1 -0.16 1.61 11.26
N PHE A 2 -1.12 1.81 12.15
CA PHE A 2 -0.84 2.09 13.57
C PHE A 2 -1.42 0.98 14.43
N ILE A 3 -0.59 0.00 14.76
CA ILE A 3 -0.95 -1.04 15.70
C ILE A 3 -0.18 -0.89 16.99
N ASP A 4 -0.80 -1.30 18.08
CA ASP A 4 -0.11 -1.43 19.35
C ASP A 4 0.83 -2.64 19.31
N THR A 5 2.12 -2.35 19.40
CA THR A 5 3.20 -3.35 19.41
C THR A 5 3.74 -3.65 20.80
N ASP A 6 3.23 -2.97 21.83
CA ASP A 6 3.59 -3.24 23.22
C ASP A 6 3.09 -4.63 23.65
N GLU A 7 3.86 -5.27 24.53
CA GLU A 7 3.46 -6.44 25.28
C GLU A 7 2.59 -6.05 26.48
N HIS A 8 1.93 -7.04 27.08
CA HIS A 8 1.08 -6.80 28.23
C HIS A 8 1.87 -6.16 29.38
N GLY A 9 1.51 -4.91 29.71
CA GLY A 9 2.15 -4.13 30.76
C GLY A 9 3.24 -3.16 30.28
N GLU A 10 3.61 -3.21 29.00
CA GLU A 10 4.44 -2.19 28.37
C GLU A 10 3.61 -0.94 28.05
N GLN A 11 4.26 0.23 28.10
CA GLN A 11 3.72 1.52 27.67
C GLN A 11 4.82 2.33 26.97
N VAL A 12 5.53 1.69 26.05
CA VAL A 12 6.65 2.29 25.32
C VAL A 12 6.11 3.05 24.12
N GLN A 13 5.22 2.43 23.33
CA GLN A 13 4.64 3.07 22.16
C GLN A 13 3.72 4.24 22.53
N TRP A 14 3.11 4.19 23.71
CA TRP A 14 2.14 5.17 24.20
C TRP A 14 2.73 6.50 24.70
N LYS A 15 4.06 6.70 24.63
CA LYS A 15 4.76 7.89 25.14
C LYS A 15 5.01 8.93 24.03
N GLY A 16 4.00 9.75 23.72
CA GLY A 16 4.16 10.95 22.87
C GLY A 16 4.26 12.24 23.72
N PRO A 17 5.02 13.28 23.32
CA PRO A 17 5.05 14.56 24.04
C PRO A 17 3.71 15.32 24.09
N MET A 18 2.69 14.83 23.36
CA MET A 18 1.29 15.28 23.41
C MET A 18 0.47 14.59 24.54
N ASP A 19 1.10 13.78 25.42
CA ASP A 19 0.39 12.91 26.38
C ASP A 19 -0.36 13.60 27.53
N LYS A 20 -0.20 14.91 27.76
CA LYS A 20 -0.80 15.54 28.94
C LYS A 20 -2.34 15.63 28.89
N GLU A 21 -2.94 15.57 27.70
CA GLU A 21 -4.39 15.75 27.50
C GLU A 21 -5.03 14.76 26.51
N ASN A 22 -4.35 13.64 26.19
CA ASN A 22 -4.96 12.48 25.52
C ASN A 22 -5.46 12.73 24.06
N HIS A 23 -4.68 13.44 23.24
CA HIS A 23 -5.00 13.75 21.83
C HIS A 23 -4.24 12.92 20.78
N THR A 24 -3.50 11.90 21.19
CA THR A 24 -2.74 11.01 20.31
C THR A 24 -3.68 10.00 19.64
N LEU A 25 -3.47 9.68 18.36
CA LEU A 25 -4.15 8.54 17.75
C LEU A 25 -3.64 7.28 18.43
N LEU A 26 -4.45 6.72 19.33
CA LEU A 26 -4.03 5.58 20.13
C LEU A 26 -3.80 4.36 19.21
N PRO A 27 -2.62 3.73 19.27
CA PRO A 27 -2.38 2.48 18.57
C PRO A 27 -3.46 1.47 18.96
N THR A 28 -4.11 0.87 17.97
CA THR A 28 -5.18 -0.09 18.23
C THR A 28 -4.63 -1.51 18.26
N GLN A 29 -5.27 -2.35 19.06
CA GLN A 29 -5.01 -3.79 18.99
C GLN A 29 -5.67 -4.36 17.73
N PRO A 30 -5.06 -5.37 17.08
CA PRO A 30 -5.69 -6.09 15.98
C PRO A 30 -7.08 -6.63 16.37
N PRO A 31 -8.02 -6.76 15.41
CA PRO A 31 -9.32 -7.39 15.67
C PRO A 31 -9.18 -8.79 16.28
N HIS A 32 -10.04 -9.13 17.23
CA HIS A 32 -10.03 -10.44 17.89
C HIS A 32 -10.72 -11.51 17.05
N ASN A 33 -10.10 -11.93 15.95
CA ASN A 33 -10.59 -13.01 15.10
C ASN A 33 -9.45 -13.88 14.54
N GLN A 34 -9.80 -15.01 13.91
CA GLN A 34 -8.82 -15.97 13.38
C GLN A 34 -7.91 -15.38 12.30
N ILE A 35 -8.38 -14.41 11.52
CA ILE A 35 -7.58 -13.78 10.47
C ILE A 35 -6.41 -12.99 11.09
N TYR A 36 -6.64 -12.27 12.17
CA TYR A 36 -5.60 -11.44 12.79
C TYR A 36 -4.73 -12.18 13.82
N GLN A 37 -5.01 -13.45 14.10
CA GLN A 37 -4.20 -14.32 14.96
C GLN A 37 -3.06 -15.03 14.22
N GLN A 38 -3.03 -14.95 12.88
CA GLN A 38 -2.00 -15.60 12.08
C GLN A 38 -0.67 -14.85 12.17
N SER A 39 0.42 -15.60 12.23
CA SER A 39 1.79 -15.09 12.09
C SER A 39 2.46 -15.61 10.82
N TRP A 40 3.47 -14.87 10.36
CA TRP A 40 4.21 -15.13 9.12
C TRP A 40 5.73 -15.16 9.38
N PRO A 41 6.22 -16.09 10.24
CA PRO A 41 7.59 -16.07 10.74
C PRO A 41 8.65 -16.30 9.65
N ASP A 42 8.29 -17.03 8.59
CA ASP A 42 9.19 -17.38 7.48
C ASP A 42 9.45 -16.21 6.53
N TYR A 43 8.62 -15.17 6.55
CA TYR A 43 8.89 -13.95 5.81
C TYR A 43 10.06 -13.22 6.49
N PRO A 44 11.19 -12.93 5.84
CA PRO A 44 12.31 -12.26 6.50
C PRO A 44 11.99 -10.80 6.79
N LEU A 45 12.50 -10.27 7.91
CA LEU A 45 12.51 -8.81 8.11
C LEU A 45 13.40 -8.14 7.03
N PRO A 46 13.10 -6.90 6.60
CA PRO A 46 13.90 -6.21 5.59
C PRO A 46 15.38 -6.11 6.00
N ALA A 47 16.29 -6.51 5.10
CA ALA A 47 17.72 -6.57 5.40
C ALA A 47 18.33 -5.19 5.74
N ASN A 48 17.75 -4.12 5.21
CA ASN A 48 18.19 -2.73 5.40
C ASN A 48 17.53 -2.05 6.62
N ARG A 49 16.74 -2.76 7.43
CA ARG A 49 16.04 -2.15 8.56
C ARG A 49 16.94 -1.61 9.66
N HIS A 50 18.16 -2.15 9.76
CA HIS A 50 19.14 -1.73 10.76
C HIS A 50 19.89 -0.46 10.37
N GLN A 51 19.56 0.12 9.21
CA GLN A 51 20.17 1.37 8.75
C GLN A 51 19.71 2.52 9.66
N PRO A 52 20.59 3.12 10.48
CA PRO A 52 20.19 4.18 11.41
C PRO A 52 19.55 5.37 10.67
N LEU A 53 18.53 5.98 11.29
CA LEU A 53 17.87 7.18 10.74
C LEU A 53 18.80 8.40 10.62
N ASP A 54 19.90 8.43 11.38
CA ASP A 54 20.92 9.49 11.40
C ASP A 54 22.29 9.06 10.84
N GLU A 55 22.34 7.97 10.08
CA GLU A 55 23.54 7.56 9.37
C GLU A 55 24.07 8.70 8.46
N PRO A 56 25.40 8.97 8.44
CA PRO A 56 25.98 9.96 7.54
C PRO A 56 25.59 9.73 6.08
N GLY A 57 25.05 10.77 5.42
CA GLY A 57 24.60 10.71 4.03
C GLY A 57 23.11 10.38 3.87
N ARG A 58 22.41 10.02 4.95
CA ARG A 58 20.95 9.85 4.93
C ARG A 58 20.24 11.22 4.97
N PRO A 59 19.16 11.43 4.20
CA PRO A 59 18.34 12.63 4.31
C PRO A 59 17.78 12.80 5.73
N ALA A 60 18.07 13.94 6.37
CA ALA A 60 17.59 14.25 7.73
C ALA A 60 16.05 14.19 7.83
N ALA A 61 15.34 14.50 6.74
CA ALA A 61 13.89 14.42 6.66
C ALA A 61 13.33 13.02 6.98
N HIS A 62 14.10 11.94 6.77
CA HIS A 62 13.67 10.59 7.17
C HIS A 62 13.48 10.50 8.69
N LYS A 63 14.46 10.99 9.47
CA LYS A 63 14.40 11.00 10.94
C LYS A 63 13.31 11.94 11.43
N GLU A 64 13.27 13.16 10.91
CA GLU A 64 12.28 14.16 11.33
C GLU A 64 10.84 13.70 11.07
N TYR A 65 10.59 13.03 9.95
CA TYR A 65 9.24 12.52 9.66
C TYR A 65 8.83 11.38 10.59
N GLN A 66 9.74 10.43 10.90
CA GLN A 66 9.45 9.37 11.86
C GLN A 66 9.25 9.93 13.27
N ASN A 67 10.02 10.94 13.68
CA ASN A 67 9.84 11.64 14.95
C ASN A 67 8.48 12.34 15.01
N ALA A 68 8.09 13.06 13.95
CA ALA A 68 6.79 13.73 13.86
C ALA A 68 5.63 12.74 13.91
N GLY A 69 5.74 11.62 13.18
CA GLY A 69 4.79 10.50 13.26
C GLY A 69 4.70 9.96 14.69
N ALA A 70 5.83 9.75 15.35
CA ALA A 70 5.86 9.24 16.73
C ALA A 70 5.20 10.17 17.76
N VAL A 71 5.17 11.49 17.50
CA VAL A 71 4.40 12.44 18.31
C VAL A 71 2.90 12.21 18.17
N MET A 72 2.43 11.83 16.98
CA MET A 72 1.02 11.68 16.65
C MET A 72 0.46 10.28 16.88
N GLU A 73 1.29 9.26 16.69
CA GLU A 73 0.91 7.84 16.54
C GLU A 73 1.60 6.94 17.57
N GLY A 74 2.50 7.50 18.37
CA GLY A 74 3.27 6.78 19.38
C GLY A 74 4.67 6.36 18.91
N GLN A 75 5.54 6.08 19.87
CA GLN A 75 6.92 5.69 19.61
C GLN A 75 6.99 4.31 18.95
N PHE A 76 7.85 4.13 17.95
CA PHE A 76 8.09 2.82 17.36
C PHE A 76 9.58 2.43 17.54
N PRO A 77 9.94 1.80 18.67
CA PRO A 77 11.30 1.31 18.89
C PRO A 77 11.72 0.29 17.82
N ASP A 78 12.97 0.36 17.38
CA ASP A 78 13.54 -0.57 16.42
C ASP A 78 13.86 -1.93 17.07
N GLU A 79 12.82 -2.74 17.23
CA GLU A 79 12.87 -4.07 17.80
C GLU A 79 12.22 -5.08 16.86
N ASP A 80 12.90 -6.20 16.58
CA ASP A 80 12.44 -7.25 15.66
C ASP A 80 11.01 -7.70 15.93
N ARG A 81 10.65 -7.87 17.21
CA ARG A 81 9.31 -8.30 17.62
C ARG A 81 8.21 -7.32 17.21
N ARG A 82 8.50 -6.01 17.23
CA ARG A 82 7.54 -4.95 16.88
C ARG A 82 7.34 -4.90 15.37
N TRP A 83 8.44 -5.00 14.62
CA TRP A 83 8.40 -5.13 13.16
C TRP A 83 7.67 -6.38 12.70
N ARG A 84 7.91 -7.51 13.37
CA ARG A 84 7.19 -8.78 13.14
C ARG A 84 5.70 -8.60 13.35
N LYS A 85 5.28 -8.01 14.48
CA LYS A 85 3.87 -7.76 14.79
C LYS A 85 3.21 -6.83 13.75
N LEU A 86 3.93 -5.79 13.29
CA LEU A 86 3.46 -4.91 12.21
C LEU A 86 3.25 -5.67 10.90
N LEU A 87 4.22 -6.47 10.47
CA LEU A 87 4.12 -7.25 9.23
C LEU A 87 3.02 -8.32 9.31
N ASP A 88 2.88 -9.00 10.45
CA ASP A 88 1.83 -9.98 10.66
C ASP A 88 0.45 -9.34 10.50
N TYR A 89 0.25 -8.20 11.15
CA TYR A 89 -0.98 -7.43 11.02
C TYR A 89 -1.22 -6.95 9.58
N TYR A 90 -0.19 -6.42 8.92
CA TYR A 90 -0.28 -5.93 7.53
C TYR A 90 -0.68 -7.05 6.55
N PHE A 91 -0.06 -8.24 6.65
CA PHE A 91 -0.42 -9.39 5.83
C PHE A 91 -1.81 -9.93 6.16
N ASN A 92 -2.23 -9.86 7.43
CA ASN A 92 -3.57 -10.23 7.82
C ASN A 92 -4.62 -9.25 7.27
N CYS A 93 -4.33 -7.94 7.22
CA CYS A 93 -5.18 -6.96 6.52
C CYS A 93 -5.30 -7.27 5.02
N ILE A 94 -4.20 -7.65 4.37
CA ILE A 94 -4.23 -8.04 2.95
C ILE A 94 -5.13 -9.26 2.74
N ARG A 95 -4.99 -10.28 3.58
CA ARG A 95 -5.82 -11.50 3.53
C ARG A 95 -7.29 -11.22 3.80
N ASP A 96 -7.58 -10.36 4.77
CA ASP A 96 -8.95 -9.91 5.08
C ASP A 96 -9.56 -9.18 3.88
N ASN A 97 -8.81 -8.25 3.27
CA ASN A 97 -9.23 -7.56 2.06
C ASN A 97 -9.43 -8.51 0.86
N ASP A 98 -8.59 -9.52 0.71
CA ASP A 98 -8.68 -10.52 -0.36
C ASP A 98 -9.99 -11.32 -0.29
N GLN A 99 -10.43 -11.71 0.92
CA GLN A 99 -11.73 -12.38 1.12
C GLN A 99 -12.92 -11.49 0.72
N HIS A 100 -12.85 -10.20 1.02
CA HIS A 100 -13.89 -9.25 0.61
C HIS A 100 -13.89 -9.01 -0.90
N LEU A 101 -12.70 -8.97 -1.51
CA LEU A 101 -12.57 -8.89 -2.96
C LEU A 101 -13.17 -10.12 -3.65
N GLU A 102 -12.89 -11.32 -3.15
CA GLU A 102 -13.50 -12.56 -3.64
C GLU A 102 -15.03 -12.49 -3.60
N ALA A 103 -15.62 -12.00 -2.50
CA ALA A 103 -17.07 -11.84 -2.41
C ALA A 103 -17.65 -10.90 -3.48
N ILE A 104 -16.98 -9.76 -3.76
CA ILE A 104 -17.39 -8.83 -4.81
C ILE A 104 -17.29 -9.48 -6.20
N LEU A 105 -16.19 -10.19 -6.46
CA LEU A 105 -15.96 -10.85 -7.75
C LEU A 105 -16.97 -11.97 -8.00
N ASN A 106 -17.26 -12.79 -6.98
CA ASN A 106 -18.28 -13.84 -7.06
C ASN A 106 -19.66 -13.25 -7.35
N GLU A 107 -19.99 -12.09 -6.76
CA GLU A 107 -21.27 -11.45 -7.02
C GLU A 107 -21.36 -10.86 -8.44
N LEU A 108 -20.26 -10.33 -8.99
CA LEU A 108 -20.21 -9.95 -10.40
C LEU A 108 -20.47 -11.14 -11.33
N ASP A 109 -19.95 -12.33 -10.98
CA ASP A 109 -20.18 -13.57 -11.74
C ASP A 109 -21.63 -14.05 -11.61
N ASN A 110 -22.20 -14.06 -10.40
CA ASN A 110 -23.59 -14.44 -10.14
C ASN A 110 -24.59 -13.58 -10.92
N LEU A 111 -24.32 -12.28 -11.00
CA LEU A 111 -25.13 -11.31 -11.75
C LEU A 111 -24.81 -11.30 -13.25
N GLN A 112 -23.88 -12.14 -13.71
CA GLN A 112 -23.41 -12.22 -15.10
C GLN A 112 -22.85 -10.87 -15.62
N LEU A 113 -22.33 -10.03 -14.72
CA LEU A 113 -21.78 -8.71 -15.02
C LEU A 113 -20.29 -8.75 -15.36
N THR A 114 -19.58 -9.81 -14.99
CA THR A 114 -18.13 -9.95 -15.23
C THR A 114 -17.77 -9.81 -16.71
N GLN A 115 -18.59 -10.32 -17.63
CA GLN A 115 -18.32 -10.23 -19.06
C GLN A 115 -18.49 -8.81 -19.64
N ASN A 116 -19.05 -7.88 -18.88
CA ASN A 116 -19.26 -6.49 -19.29
C ASN A 116 -18.59 -5.48 -18.33
N THR A 117 -17.68 -5.94 -17.47
CA THR A 117 -17.04 -5.12 -16.45
C THR A 117 -15.52 -5.14 -16.61
N ILE A 118 -14.93 -3.95 -16.63
CA ILE A 118 -13.48 -3.74 -16.51
C ILE A 118 -13.15 -3.67 -15.04
N ILE A 119 -12.20 -4.49 -14.59
CA ILE A 119 -11.79 -4.56 -13.19
C ILE A 119 -10.36 -4.03 -13.11
N VAL A 120 -10.15 -3.03 -12.25
CA VAL A 120 -8.83 -2.46 -11.96
C VAL A 120 -8.52 -2.70 -10.48
N PHE A 121 -7.39 -3.34 -10.20
CA PHE A 121 -6.86 -3.54 -8.86
C PHE A 121 -5.51 -2.83 -8.73
N THR A 122 -5.38 -1.98 -7.71
CA THR A 122 -4.19 -1.18 -7.44
C THR A 122 -4.16 -0.75 -5.97
N ALA A 123 -3.06 -0.11 -5.54
CA ALA A 123 -2.94 0.62 -4.29
C ALA A 123 -2.50 2.06 -4.56
N ASP A 124 -2.85 3.03 -3.70
CA ASP A 124 -2.42 4.43 -3.84
C ASP A 124 -0.93 4.62 -3.50
N HIS A 125 -0.39 3.78 -2.61
CA HIS A 125 1.02 3.63 -2.26
C HIS A 125 1.27 2.26 -1.62
N GLY A 126 2.54 1.94 -1.36
CA GLY A 126 2.95 0.78 -0.57
C GLY A 126 3.29 1.12 0.88
N GLU A 127 3.94 0.18 1.58
CA GLU A 127 4.28 0.27 3.00
C GLU A 127 5.77 -0.05 3.15
N LEU A 128 6.51 0.78 3.89
CA LEU A 128 7.93 0.55 4.15
C LEU A 128 8.15 -0.72 4.98
N GLY A 129 7.26 -1.03 5.92
CA GLY A 129 7.24 -2.31 6.64
C GLY A 129 8.53 -2.63 7.40
N GLY A 130 9.24 -1.59 7.87
CA GLY A 130 10.55 -1.71 8.52
C GLY A 130 11.75 -1.49 7.59
N SER A 131 11.53 -1.41 6.28
CA SER A 131 12.60 -1.12 5.33
C SER A 131 13.23 0.24 5.65
N HIS A 132 14.56 0.29 5.64
CA HIS A 132 15.34 1.47 6.04
C HIS A 132 15.04 1.97 7.47
N GLN A 133 14.62 1.11 8.41
CA GLN A 133 14.24 1.50 9.78
C GLN A 133 13.00 2.41 9.83
N MET A 134 12.15 2.34 8.81
CA MET A 134 10.99 3.23 8.68
C MET A 134 9.71 2.44 8.43
N HIS A 135 8.59 3.07 8.75
CA HIS A 135 7.24 2.57 8.51
C HIS A 135 6.34 3.65 7.92
N GLY A 136 5.23 3.21 7.35
CA GLY A 136 4.26 4.06 6.68
C GLY A 136 4.68 4.51 5.29
N LYS A 137 4.05 5.63 4.89
CA LYS A 137 4.22 6.31 3.60
C LYS A 137 4.60 7.78 3.79
N GLY A 138 5.23 8.41 2.80
CA GLY A 138 5.23 9.87 2.64
C GLY A 138 6.56 10.62 2.74
N SER A 139 7.54 10.09 3.48
CA SER A 139 8.83 10.77 3.68
C SER A 139 9.91 10.46 2.65
N SER A 140 9.65 9.53 1.73
CA SER A 140 10.67 9.02 0.83
C SER A 140 10.10 8.60 -0.53
N VAL A 141 10.98 8.20 -1.44
CA VAL A 141 10.64 7.65 -2.76
C VAL A 141 11.19 6.23 -2.92
N TYR A 142 11.38 5.52 -1.81
CA TYR A 142 11.82 4.13 -1.84
C TYR A 142 10.79 3.25 -2.54
N LYS A 143 11.28 2.18 -3.17
CA LYS A 143 10.47 1.30 -4.02
C LYS A 143 9.26 0.73 -3.28
N GLU A 144 9.43 0.41 -2.00
CA GLU A 144 8.42 -0.11 -1.09
C GLU A 144 7.22 0.84 -0.94
N GLN A 145 7.41 2.15 -1.14
CA GLN A 145 6.32 3.14 -1.07
C GLN A 145 5.66 3.41 -2.42
N ILE A 146 6.42 3.37 -3.53
CA ILE A 146 5.95 3.90 -4.82
C ILE A 146 5.68 2.82 -5.87
N HIS A 147 6.16 1.59 -5.67
CA HIS A 147 5.98 0.48 -6.61
C HIS A 147 4.83 -0.42 -6.17
N VAL A 148 3.62 -0.04 -6.59
CA VAL A 148 2.36 -0.70 -6.21
C VAL A 148 1.92 -1.74 -7.24
N PRO A 149 1.04 -2.69 -6.87
CA PRO A 149 0.37 -3.55 -7.84
C PRO A 149 -0.48 -2.72 -8.82
N MET A 150 -0.54 -3.16 -10.07
CA MET A 150 -1.46 -2.64 -11.08
C MET A 150 -1.94 -3.81 -11.94
N ILE A 151 -3.19 -4.23 -11.75
CA ILE A 151 -3.82 -5.32 -12.50
C ILE A 151 -5.07 -4.76 -13.17
N ILE A 152 -5.18 -4.96 -14.47
CA ILE A 152 -6.36 -4.57 -15.26
C ILE A 152 -6.89 -5.81 -15.97
N ARG A 153 -8.12 -6.20 -15.65
CA ARG A 153 -8.87 -7.23 -16.37
C ARG A 153 -9.89 -6.54 -17.25
N HIS A 154 -9.86 -6.86 -18.54
CA HIS A 154 -10.80 -6.35 -19.52
C HIS A 154 -11.42 -7.54 -20.29
N PRO A 155 -12.75 -7.60 -20.46
CA PRO A 155 -13.41 -8.78 -21.04
C PRO A 155 -12.94 -9.13 -22.46
N ALA A 156 -12.60 -8.12 -23.27
CA ALA A 156 -12.15 -8.31 -24.65
C ALA A 156 -10.69 -8.72 -24.83
N TYR A 157 -9.86 -8.73 -23.77
CA TYR A 157 -8.43 -9.05 -23.88
C TYR A 157 -8.09 -10.33 -23.11
N PRO A 158 -7.16 -11.15 -23.62
CA PRO A 158 -6.70 -12.33 -22.90
C PRO A 158 -5.98 -11.94 -21.60
N GLY A 159 -6.15 -12.75 -20.57
CA GLY A 159 -5.42 -12.60 -19.31
C GLY A 159 -3.96 -13.06 -19.39
N ASN A 160 -3.28 -13.08 -18.24
CA ASN A 160 -1.91 -13.58 -18.09
C ASN A 160 -0.83 -12.85 -18.94
N ILE A 161 -1.07 -11.59 -19.30
CA ILE A 161 -0.08 -10.72 -19.93
C ILE A 161 0.67 -9.96 -18.83
N ARG A 162 2.00 -9.99 -18.88
CA ARG A 162 2.86 -9.16 -18.02
C ARG A 162 3.39 -7.97 -18.81
N CYS A 163 3.21 -6.77 -18.27
CA CYS A 163 3.75 -5.53 -18.81
C CYS A 163 4.92 -5.06 -17.93
N ASN A 164 6.07 -4.83 -18.54
CA ASN A 164 7.27 -4.31 -17.85
C ASN A 164 7.51 -2.82 -18.15
N SER A 165 6.57 -2.15 -18.83
CA SER A 165 6.68 -0.72 -19.13
C SER A 165 6.52 0.11 -17.85
N LEU A 166 7.20 1.25 -17.81
CA LEU A 166 7.04 2.22 -16.74
C LEU A 166 5.64 2.86 -16.81
N THR A 167 4.90 2.80 -15.71
CA THR A 167 3.55 3.37 -15.58
C THR A 167 3.47 4.34 -14.40
N ASN A 168 2.40 5.13 -14.38
CA ASN A 168 2.05 6.05 -13.29
C ASN A 168 0.52 5.99 -13.07
N HIS A 169 0.04 6.19 -11.84
CA HIS A 169 -1.41 6.31 -11.56
C HIS A 169 -2.13 7.36 -12.41
N LEU A 170 -1.44 8.42 -12.85
CA LEU A 170 -1.99 9.40 -13.78
C LEU A 170 -2.40 8.79 -15.13
N ASP A 171 -1.88 7.61 -15.47
CA ASP A 171 -2.21 6.89 -16.70
C ASP A 171 -3.59 6.19 -16.59
N LEU A 172 -4.14 6.00 -15.38
CA LEU A 172 -5.42 5.32 -15.18
C LEU A 172 -6.59 6.03 -15.85
N VAL A 173 -6.71 7.35 -15.66
CA VAL A 173 -7.83 8.14 -16.21
C VAL A 173 -7.87 8.09 -17.74
N PRO A 174 -6.79 8.44 -18.48
CA PRO A 174 -6.82 8.35 -19.94
C PRO A 174 -6.96 6.91 -20.44
N THR A 175 -6.47 5.91 -19.69
CA THR A 175 -6.67 4.48 -20.00
C THR A 175 -8.13 4.09 -19.90
N LEU A 176 -8.80 4.41 -18.77
CA LEU A 176 -10.21 4.06 -18.55
C LEU A 176 -11.12 4.75 -19.56
N ILE A 177 -10.93 6.05 -19.83
CA ILE A 177 -11.63 6.75 -20.91
C ILE A 177 -11.42 5.98 -22.22
N GLY A 178 -10.19 5.52 -22.44
CA GLY A 178 -9.86 4.82 -23.65
C GLY A 178 -10.46 3.43 -23.83
N LEU A 179 -10.67 2.72 -22.75
CA LEU A 179 -11.34 1.42 -22.76
C LEU A 179 -12.86 1.54 -22.97
N THR A 180 -13.46 2.72 -22.73
CA THR A 180 -14.89 2.95 -23.02
C THR A 180 -15.21 3.18 -24.51
N GLY A 181 -14.21 3.21 -25.40
CA GLY A 181 -14.40 3.54 -26.82
C GLY A 181 -14.77 5.01 -27.08
N ARG A 182 -14.73 5.88 -26.05
CA ARG A 182 -15.01 7.31 -26.16
C ARG A 182 -13.89 8.09 -26.85
N ASP A 183 -14.27 9.25 -27.40
CA ASP A 183 -13.49 10.07 -28.31
C ASP A 183 -12.06 10.38 -27.80
N ARG A 184 -11.11 10.33 -28.74
CA ARG A 184 -9.68 10.54 -28.48
C ARG A 184 -9.36 11.91 -27.87
N SER A 185 -10.12 12.95 -28.23
CA SER A 185 -9.92 14.30 -27.69
C SER A 185 -10.17 14.39 -26.18
N LEU A 186 -10.98 13.49 -25.60
CA LEU A 186 -11.22 13.41 -24.15
C LEU A 186 -10.02 12.78 -23.41
N ARG A 187 -9.29 11.88 -24.06
CA ARG A 187 -8.05 11.27 -23.51
C ARG A 187 -6.92 12.29 -23.45
N GLU A 188 -6.80 13.13 -24.48
CA GLU A 188 -5.75 14.16 -24.57
C GLU A 188 -5.97 15.26 -23.53
N LYS A 189 -7.23 15.64 -23.27
CA LYS A 189 -7.61 16.62 -22.23
C LYS A 189 -7.40 16.12 -20.80
N SER A 190 -7.37 14.81 -20.57
CA SER A 190 -7.21 14.21 -19.23
C SER A 190 -5.75 13.95 -18.84
N GLY A 191 -4.79 14.49 -19.59
CA GLY A 191 -3.36 14.37 -19.28
C GLY A 191 -2.69 13.12 -19.85
N GLY A 192 -3.36 12.39 -20.74
CA GLY A 192 -2.78 11.29 -21.51
C GLY A 192 -1.74 11.79 -22.52
N GLN A 193 -0.54 12.13 -22.06
CA GLN A 193 0.57 12.44 -22.96
C GLN A 193 1.14 11.14 -23.53
N LYS A 194 1.49 11.15 -24.83
CA LYS A 194 2.29 10.09 -25.44
C LYS A 194 3.65 10.05 -24.75
N ARG A 195 3.89 9.06 -23.89
CA ARG A 195 5.23 8.77 -23.39
C ARG A 195 5.96 7.86 -24.39
N PRO A 196 7.28 8.04 -24.61
CA PRO A 196 8.06 7.10 -25.42
C PRO A 196 7.89 5.67 -24.91
N GLY A 197 7.49 4.74 -25.77
CA GLY A 197 7.25 3.33 -25.40
C GLY A 197 5.89 3.02 -24.77
N TYR A 198 4.99 4.01 -24.65
CA TYR A 198 3.60 3.81 -24.24
C TYR A 198 2.69 3.73 -25.46
N GLU A 199 2.27 2.53 -25.83
CA GLU A 199 1.11 2.34 -26.70
C GLU A 199 -0.13 2.19 -25.82
N PRO A 200 -1.07 3.15 -25.85
CA PRO A 200 -2.32 3.01 -25.13
C PRO A 200 -3.04 1.75 -25.61
N ILE A 201 -3.74 1.06 -24.71
CA ILE A 201 -4.69 0.01 -25.11
C ILE A 201 -5.80 0.69 -25.91
N THR A 202 -5.65 0.72 -27.23
CA THR A 202 -6.66 1.22 -28.15
C THR A 202 -7.59 0.07 -28.45
N GLY A 203 -8.73 0.01 -27.75
CA GLY A 203 -9.85 -0.81 -28.20
C GLY A 203 -10.30 -0.32 -29.59
N ALA A 204 -9.83 -1.00 -30.63
CA ALA A 204 -10.30 -0.89 -32.01
C ALA A 204 -9.80 -2.10 -32.82
N SER A 205 -10.58 -3.19 -32.76
CA SER A 205 -10.86 -4.04 -33.91
C SER A 205 -12.24 -4.65 -33.72
#